data_AF-A0A497LFS9-F1
#
_entry.id   AF-A0A497LFS9-F1
#
_cell.length_a   1.000
_cell.length_b   1.000
_cell.length_c   1.000
_cell.angle_alpha   90.00
_cell.angle_beta   90.00
_cell.angle_gamma   90.00
#
_symmetry.space_group_name_H-M   'P 1'
#
loop_
_entity.id
_entity.type
_entity.pdbx_description
1 polymer ?
#
loop_
_entity_poly.entity_id
_entity_poly.type
_entity_poly.pdbx_seq_one_letter_code
_entity_poly.pdbx_strand_id
1 'polypeptide(L)' 'METSRIVIAEVNENMPRTCGDSFVHVSQIDYLVEVSEPVYEIPQASITKVEE' A
#
# COMPACT_ATOMS: atom_id res chain seq x y z
N MET A 1 -4.33 -2.15 12.90
CA MET A 1 -3.81 -1.01 13.67
C MET A 1 -4.53 -0.83 14.99
N GLU A 2 -5.88 -0.88 15.02
CA GLU A 2 -6.64 -0.55 16.23
C GLU A 2 -6.32 -1.41 17.47
N THR A 3 -5.89 -2.67 17.29
CA THR A 3 -5.54 -3.57 18.39
C THR A 3 -4.03 -3.75 18.58
N SER A 4 -3.20 -3.18 17.71
CA SER A 4 -1.75 -3.31 17.81
C SER A 4 -1.18 -2.36 18.86
N ARG A 5 -0.17 -2.83 19.60
CA ARG A 5 0.52 -2.01 20.62
C ARG A 5 1.48 -0.99 20.02
N ILE A 6 2.00 -1.26 18.83
CA ILE A 6 2.94 -0.42 18.09
C ILE A 6 2.57 -0.49 16.61
N VAL A 7 2.55 0.66 15.95
CA VAL A 7 2.25 0.86 14.54
C VAL A 7 3.43 1.55 13.87
N ILE A 8 4.03 0.87 12.89
CA ILE A 8 5.12 1.40 12.06
C ILE A 8 4.59 1.53 10.64
N ALA A 9 4.72 2.71 10.04
CA ALA A 9 4.28 2.98 8.68
C ALA A 9 5.46 3.25 7.75
N GLU A 10 5.48 2.57 6.61
CA GLU A 10 6.34 2.93 5.49
C GLU A 10 5.57 3.91 4.59
N VAL A 11 6.05 5.15 4.53
CA VAL A 11 5.40 6.24 3.79
C VAL A 11 6.07 6.36 2.43
N ASN A 12 5.32 6.03 1.39
CA ASN A 12 5.81 5.99 0.01
C ASN A 12 4.97 6.91 -0.89
N GLU A 13 5.62 7.86 -1.56
CA GLU A 13 4.96 8.80 -2.48
C GLU A 13 4.33 8.14 -3.71
N ASN A 14 4.82 6.95 -4.08
CA ASN A 14 4.29 6.17 -5.20
C ASN A 14 3.04 5.36 -4.82
N MET A 15 2.71 5.27 -3.51
CA MET A 15 1.49 4.57 -3.08
C MET A 15 0.24 5.39 -3.44
N PRO A 16 -0.70 4.82 -4.23
CA PRO A 16 -1.90 5.54 -4.62
C PRO A 16 -2.82 5.76 -3.42
N ARG A 17 -3.39 6.97 -3.33
CA ARG A 17 -4.39 7.30 -2.32
C ARG A 17 -5.75 6.71 -2.72
N THR A 18 -6.14 5.60 -2.09
CA THR A 18 -7.40 4.92 -2.36
C THR A 18 -8.57 5.56 -1.59
N CYS A 19 -9.80 5.37 -2.11
CA CYS A 19 -11.03 5.74 -1.42
C CYS A 19 -11.53 4.58 -0.54
N GLY A 20 -12.35 4.88 0.48
CA GLY A 20 -12.91 3.90 1.41
C GLY A 20 -12.31 4.02 2.82
N ASP A 21 -12.31 2.93 3.56
CA ASP A 21 -11.70 2.84 4.89
C ASP A 21 -10.19 2.58 4.79
N SER A 22 -9.48 3.55 4.22
CA SER A 22 -8.04 3.48 3.91
C SER A 22 -7.27 4.71 4.39
N PHE A 23 -7.91 5.62 5.13
CA PHE A 23 -7.26 6.80 5.68
C PHE A 23 -6.81 6.54 7.11
N VAL A 24 -5.54 6.80 7.38
CA VAL A 24 -4.97 6.75 8.72
C VAL A 24 -4.43 8.14 9.04
N HIS A 25 -4.85 8.70 10.19
CA HIS A 25 -4.28 9.96 10.67
C HIS A 25 -2.90 9.71 11.28
N VAL A 26 -1.95 10.62 11.08
CA VAL A 26 -0.56 10.48 11.56
C VAL A 26 -0.44 10.26 13.07
N SER A 27 -1.40 10.74 13.86
CA SER A 27 -1.44 10.51 15.31
C SER A 27 -1.71 9.06 15.71
N GLN A 28 -2.08 8.20 14.77
CA GLN A 28 -2.32 6.76 14.98
C GLN A 28 -1.08 5.91 14.62
N ILE A 29 0.04 6.55 14.27
CA ILE A 29 1.29 5.90 13.86
C ILE A 29 2.37 6.24 14.89
N ASP A 30 3.07 5.24 15.42
CA ASP A 30 4.14 5.44 16.40
C ASP A 30 5.47 5.81 15.73
N TYR A 31 5.76 5.19 14.60
CA TYR A 31 6.98 5.42 13.82
C TYR A 31 6.68 5.44 12.33
N LEU A 32 7.36 6.32 11.61
CA LEU A 32 7.26 6.41 10.15
C LEU A 32 8.64 6.38 9.50
N VAL A 33 8.73 5.71 8.36
CA VAL A 33 9.93 5.61 7.53
C VAL A 33 9.56 6.04 6.11
N GLU A 34 10.23 7.06 5.60
CA GLU A 34 10.00 7.56 4.25
C GLU A 34 10.80 6.75 3.22
N VAL A 35 10.15 6.40 2.11
CA VAL A 35 10.76 5.69 0.97
C VAL A 35 10.22 6.23 -0.35
N SER A 36 10.95 5.99 -1.43
CA SER A 36 10.50 6.29 -2.80
C SER A 36 10.82 5.10 -3.70
N GLU A 37 10.02 4.03 -3.57
CA GLU A 37 10.12 2.83 -4.39
C GLU A 37 8.82 2.63 -5.19
N PRO A 38 8.88 2.13 -6.44
CA PRO A 38 7.68 1.84 -7.21
C PRO A 38 6.85 0.73 -6.55
N VAL A 39 5.53 0.80 -6.70
CA VAL A 39 4.63 -0.25 -6.19
C VAL A 39 4.90 -1.55 -6.96
N TYR A 40 4.91 -2.67 -6.24
CA TYR A 40 5.08 -3.98 -6.86
C TYR A 40 3.91 -4.31 -7.79
N GLU A 41 4.22 -4.70 -9.02
CA GLU A 41 3.24 -5.09 -10.02
C GLU A 41 3.22 -6.61 -10.24
N ILE A 42 2.03 -7.13 -10.55
CA ILE A 42 1.87 -8.52 -10.97
C ILE A 42 2.13 -8.57 -12.48
N PRO A 43 2.96 -9.49 -12.99
CA PRO A 43 3.20 -9.59 -14.42
C PRO A 43 1.90 -9.91 -15.16
N GLN A 44 1.69 -9.23 -16.29
CA GLN A 44 0.53 -9.48 -17.15
C GLN A 44 0.57 -10.91 -17.70
N ALA A 45 -0.51 -11.66 -17.49
CA ALA A 45 -0.65 -12.99 -18.06
C ALA A 45 -0.83 -12.91 -19.59
N SER A 46 -0.21 -13.84 -20.32
CA SER A 46 -0.47 -14.01 -21.75
C SER A 46 -1.82 -14.68 -21.96
N ILE A 47 -2.72 -14.04 -22.71
CA ILE A 47 -4.01 -14.61 -23.11
C ILE A 47 -3.76 -15.79 -24.04
N THR A 48 -4.40 -16.93 -23.78
CA THR A 48 -4.32 -18.11 -24.65
C THR A 48 -5.46 -18.12 -25.67
N LYS A 49 -5.35 -18.94 -26.72
CA LYS A 49 -6.35 -19.04 -27.82
C LYS A 49 -7.78 -19.40 -27.37
N VAL A 50 -7.97 -19.83 -26.12
CA VAL A 50 -9.28 -20.17 -25.55
C VAL A 50 -9.99 -18.95 -24.93
N GLU A 51 -9.25 -17.87 -24.66
CA GLU A 51 -9.68 -16.69 -23.92
C GLU A 51 -9.83 -15.43 -24.81
N GLU A 52 -9.58 -15.56 -26.12
CA GLU A 52 -9.86 -14.52 -27.14
C GLU A 52 -11.37 -14.32 -27.41
#